data_AF-A0A8S4R6L4-F1
#
_entry.id   AF-A0A8S4R6L4-F1
#
_cell.length_a   1.000
_cell.length_b   1.000
_cell.length_c   1.000
_cell.angle_alpha   90.00
_cell.angle_beta   90.00
_cell.angle_gamma   90.00
#
_symmetry.space_group_name_H-M   'P 1'
#
loop_
_entity.id
_entity.type
_entity.pdbx_description
1 polymer ?
#
loop_
_entity_poly.entity_id
_entity_poly.type
_entity_poly.pdbx_seq_one_letter_code
_entity_poly.pdbx_strand_id
1 'polypeptide(L)'
;ERQGMCVRPQQCADESLLYWPPDGRCYYRLTQGPCYPGTILDLGGDGLAYCTCLPDSPHYWEVDGSCYAHYSRGPCERGQLFLPGARCGCEPQLPQYHNDTSGCYELDSLGPCAKGHVFGITEVSGNGSRAECKCKNFHARAPDGACYRLYTRGPCGQDEMISRGGRCVKVPCGRGRLYVPERRRCYRPGAAEPCRVGEHLAFDFDARPALDGLSHNGVCVCENQHCARKEVIVSS
;
A
#
# COMPACT_ATOMS: atom_id res chain seq x y z
N GLU A 1 27.37 4.04 -29.90
CA GLU A 1 27.02 2.67 -29.47
C GLU A 1 26.25 2.76 -28.16
N ARG A 2 25.08 2.15 -28.05
CA ARG A 2 24.31 2.13 -26.79
C ARG A 2 24.80 0.93 -25.99
N GLN A 3 25.65 1.18 -25.01
CA GLN A 3 26.15 0.16 -24.10
C GLN A 3 25.08 -0.06 -23.02
N GLY A 4 24.43 -1.21 -23.02
CA GLY A 4 23.49 -1.65 -21.99
C GLY A 4 24.02 -2.87 -21.28
N MET A 5 23.86 -2.92 -19.95
CA MET A 5 24.17 -4.12 -19.16
C MET A 5 22.95 -5.04 -19.17
N CYS A 6 23.14 -6.31 -19.50
CA CYS A 6 22.09 -7.32 -19.33
C CYS A 6 21.93 -7.59 -17.83
N VAL A 7 20.77 -7.22 -17.27
CA VAL A 7 20.42 -7.50 -15.87
C VAL A 7 19.40 -8.63 -15.86
N ARG A 8 19.61 -9.65 -15.03
CA ARG A 8 18.59 -10.68 -14.81
C ARG A 8 17.37 -10.02 -14.14
N PRO A 9 16.15 -10.18 -14.69
CA PRO A 9 14.94 -9.68 -14.05
C PRO A 9 14.84 -10.22 -12.63
N GLN A 10 14.51 -9.35 -11.68
CA GLN A 10 14.19 -9.80 -10.34
C GLN A 10 12.93 -10.66 -10.39
N GLN A 11 12.95 -11.83 -9.75
CA GLN A 11 11.75 -12.65 -9.63
C GLN A 11 10.76 -11.94 -8.70
N CYS A 12 9.54 -11.72 -9.20
CA CYS A 12 8.45 -11.22 -8.39
C CYS A 12 7.93 -12.31 -7.44
N ALA A 13 7.11 -11.92 -6.46
CA ALA A 13 6.67 -12.82 -5.41
C ALA A 13 5.82 -13.99 -5.93
N ASP A 14 5.06 -13.78 -7.00
CA ASP A 14 4.26 -14.78 -7.69
C ASP A 14 4.00 -14.39 -9.16
N GLU A 15 3.35 -15.27 -9.91
CA GLU A 15 3.06 -15.12 -11.35
C GLU A 15 2.03 -14.03 -11.68
N SER A 16 1.29 -13.51 -10.69
CA SER A 16 0.36 -12.40 -10.90
C SER A 16 1.08 -11.05 -11.01
N LEU A 17 2.37 -11.01 -10.67
CA LEU A 17 3.21 -9.83 -10.68
C LEU A 17 4.22 -9.88 -11.84
N LEU A 18 4.34 -8.78 -12.56
CA LEU A 18 5.31 -8.59 -13.64
C LEU A 18 6.39 -7.59 -13.22
N TYR A 19 7.65 -7.94 -13.51
CA TYR A 19 8.79 -7.07 -13.26
C TYR A 19 8.85 -5.96 -14.32
N TRP A 20 8.96 -4.71 -13.87
CA TRP A 20 9.12 -3.53 -14.72
C TRP A 20 10.57 -3.04 -14.67
N PRO A 21 11.37 -3.26 -15.74
CA PRO A 21 12.79 -2.91 -15.74
C PRO A 21 13.11 -1.42 -15.48
N PRO A 22 12.33 -0.44 -15.99
CA PRO A 22 12.66 0.98 -15.83
C PRO A 22 12.81 1.47 -14.37
N ASP A 23 12.06 0.91 -13.42
CA ASP A 23 12.14 1.29 -12.00
C ASP A 23 12.50 0.13 -11.07
N GLY A 24 12.67 -1.07 -11.62
CA GLY A 24 13.05 -2.28 -10.89
C GLY A 24 11.98 -2.79 -9.93
N ARG A 25 10.70 -2.48 -10.17
CA ARG A 25 9.58 -2.89 -9.29
C ARG A 25 8.68 -3.93 -9.94
N CYS A 26 7.89 -4.61 -9.12
CA CYS A 26 6.89 -5.58 -9.56
C CYS A 26 5.49 -4.95 -9.48
N TYR A 27 4.67 -5.18 -10.52
CA TYR A 27 3.32 -4.66 -10.64
C TYR A 27 2.35 -5.76 -11.04
N TYR A 28 1.10 -5.68 -10.59
CA TYR A 28 0.10 -6.70 -10.94
C TYR A 28 -0.20 -6.69 -12.44
N ARG A 29 -0.21 -7.88 -13.04
CA ARG A 29 -0.62 -8.11 -14.43
C ARG A 29 -2.08 -7.67 -14.62
N LEU A 30 -2.40 -7.17 -15.82
CA LEU A 30 -3.72 -6.65 -16.20
C LEU A 30 -4.20 -5.46 -15.36
N THR A 31 -3.26 -4.74 -14.74
CA THR A 31 -3.52 -3.45 -14.07
C THR A 31 -2.85 -2.31 -14.83
N GLN A 32 -3.17 -1.05 -14.51
CA GLN A 32 -2.47 0.08 -15.13
C GLN A 32 -0.97 0.08 -14.78
N GLY A 33 -0.61 -0.24 -13.53
CA GLY A 33 0.78 -0.29 -13.09
C GLY A 33 1.57 0.97 -13.46
N PRO A 34 2.77 0.83 -14.08
CA PRO A 34 3.60 1.95 -14.54
C PRO A 34 3.19 2.48 -15.92
N CYS A 35 2.15 1.90 -16.54
CA CYS A 35 1.70 2.30 -17.87
C CYS A 35 0.92 3.61 -17.86
N TYR A 36 0.85 4.24 -19.03
CA TYR A 36 0.09 5.47 -19.22
C TYR A 36 -1.43 5.20 -19.13
N PRO A 37 -2.23 6.20 -18.73
CA PRO A 37 -3.68 6.04 -18.65
C PRO A 37 -4.29 5.51 -19.95
N GLY A 38 -5.23 4.58 -19.82
CA GLY A 38 -5.86 3.91 -20.96
C GLY A 38 -5.10 2.69 -21.50
N THR A 39 -4.04 2.27 -20.81
CA THR A 39 -3.37 0.98 -21.08
C THR A 39 -3.21 0.16 -19.82
N ILE A 40 -3.02 -1.14 -20.03
CA ILE A 40 -2.76 -2.10 -18.98
C ILE A 40 -1.41 -2.79 -19.20
N LEU A 41 -0.82 -3.25 -18.10
CA LEU A 41 0.41 -4.00 -18.07
C LEU A 41 0.14 -5.48 -18.38
N ASP A 42 0.80 -6.03 -19.39
CA ASP A 42 0.74 -7.45 -19.70
C ASP A 42 2.13 -8.00 -20.08
N LEU A 43 2.23 -9.32 -20.24
CA LEU A 43 3.45 -10.03 -20.60
C LEU A 43 3.56 -10.13 -22.13
N GLY A 44 4.67 -9.65 -22.67
CA GLY A 44 5.00 -9.74 -24.09
C GLY A 44 5.47 -11.14 -24.48
N GLY A 45 5.50 -11.42 -25.78
CA GLY A 45 6.00 -12.70 -26.31
C GLY A 45 7.49 -12.95 -26.04
N ASP A 46 8.24 -11.90 -25.68
CA ASP A 46 9.63 -11.94 -25.23
C ASP A 46 9.79 -12.22 -23.73
N GLY A 47 8.68 -12.38 -23.00
CA GLY A 47 8.67 -12.58 -21.55
C GLY A 47 8.92 -11.31 -20.75
N LEU A 48 8.84 -10.13 -21.37
CA LEU A 48 8.97 -8.85 -20.69
C LEU A 48 7.61 -8.17 -20.52
N ALA A 49 7.45 -7.45 -19.42
CA ALA A 49 6.25 -6.67 -19.18
C ALA A 49 6.20 -5.49 -20.17
N TYR A 50 5.04 -5.25 -20.78
CA TYR A 50 4.81 -4.14 -21.70
C TYR A 50 3.39 -3.57 -21.53
N CYS A 51 3.21 -2.33 -21.96
CA CYS A 51 1.91 -1.67 -21.92
C CYS A 51 1.13 -2.00 -23.20
N THR A 52 -0.10 -2.47 -23.04
CA THR A 52 -0.94 -2.91 -24.14
C THR A 52 -2.36 -2.40 -23.99
N CYS A 53 -3.04 -2.27 -25.13
CA CYS A 53 -4.47 -2.14 -25.21
C CYS A 53 -4.96 -2.65 -26.56
N LEU A 54 -5.46 -3.88 -26.57
CA LEU A 54 -5.95 -4.55 -27.77
C LEU A 54 -7.49 -4.56 -27.78
N PRO A 55 -8.15 -4.30 -28.92
CA PRO A 55 -9.62 -4.28 -29.00
C PRO A 55 -10.32 -5.59 -28.61
N ASP A 56 -9.64 -6.73 -28.76
CA ASP A 56 -10.13 -8.06 -28.39
C ASP A 56 -9.92 -8.40 -26.90
N SER A 57 -9.24 -7.51 -26.16
CA SER A 57 -8.99 -7.70 -24.73
C SER A 57 -10.29 -7.55 -23.93
N PRO A 58 -10.53 -8.39 -22.89
CA PRO A 58 -11.63 -8.19 -21.96
C PRO A 58 -11.48 -6.90 -21.12
N HIS A 59 -10.37 -6.19 -21.27
CA HIS A 59 -10.07 -4.91 -20.64
C HIS A 59 -10.41 -3.70 -21.52
N TYR A 60 -10.69 -3.92 -22.80
CA TYR A 60 -10.93 -2.86 -23.77
C TYR A 60 -12.33 -2.26 -23.59
N TRP A 61 -12.38 -0.93 -23.60
CA TRP A 61 -13.63 -0.18 -23.56
C TRP A 61 -13.84 0.50 -24.91
N GLU A 62 -14.84 0.03 -25.66
CA GLU A 62 -15.05 0.45 -27.05
C GLU A 62 -15.37 1.94 -27.18
N VAL A 63 -15.94 2.57 -26.14
CA VAL A 63 -16.43 3.95 -26.21
C VAL A 63 -15.30 4.96 -26.38
N ASP A 64 -14.17 4.77 -25.71
CA ASP A 64 -13.01 5.68 -25.78
C ASP A 64 -11.73 5.00 -26.27
N GLY A 65 -11.81 3.71 -26.64
CA GLY A 65 -10.67 2.95 -27.14
C GLY A 65 -9.58 2.71 -26.10
N SER A 66 -9.90 2.84 -24.81
CA SER A 66 -8.95 2.68 -23.71
C SER A 66 -9.13 1.36 -22.99
N CYS A 67 -8.08 0.91 -22.31
CA CYS A 67 -8.10 -0.32 -21.51
C CYS A 67 -8.05 -0.02 -20.01
N TYR A 68 -8.85 -0.79 -19.26
CA TYR A 68 -9.02 -0.60 -17.83
C TYR A 68 -8.89 -1.91 -17.05
N ALA A 69 -8.30 -1.82 -15.87
CA ALA A 69 -8.18 -2.96 -14.96
C ALA A 69 -9.56 -3.41 -14.47
N HIS A 70 -9.80 -4.72 -14.39
CA HIS A 70 -11.03 -5.22 -13.77
C HIS A 70 -11.07 -4.84 -12.29
N TYR A 71 -12.28 -4.59 -11.80
CA TYR A 71 -12.56 -4.12 -10.44
C TYR A 71 -11.89 -2.79 -10.08
N SER A 72 -11.44 -2.02 -11.08
CA SER A 72 -11.08 -0.61 -10.93
C SER A 72 -12.26 0.29 -11.30
N ARG A 73 -12.23 1.58 -10.94
CA ARG A 73 -13.24 2.54 -11.39
C ARG A 73 -13.23 2.70 -12.91
N GLY A 74 -12.05 2.70 -13.53
CA GLY A 74 -11.89 2.83 -14.97
C GLY A 74 -12.74 3.96 -15.59
N PRO A 75 -13.54 3.68 -16.63
CA PRO A 75 -14.41 4.65 -17.28
C PRO A 75 -15.77 4.80 -16.56
N CYS A 76 -15.99 4.06 -15.48
CA CYS A 76 -17.29 3.95 -14.83
C CYS A 76 -17.59 5.12 -13.90
N GLU A 77 -18.89 5.32 -13.68
CA GLU A 77 -19.41 6.30 -12.74
C GLU A 77 -19.04 5.97 -11.28
N ARG A 78 -19.13 6.98 -10.40
CA ARG A 78 -18.87 6.78 -8.97
C ARG A 78 -19.80 5.70 -8.40
N GLY A 79 -19.22 4.74 -7.68
CA GLY A 79 -19.94 3.61 -7.08
C GLY A 79 -20.09 2.42 -8.02
N GLN A 80 -19.53 2.48 -9.23
CA GLN A 80 -19.42 1.36 -10.15
C GLN A 80 -17.94 1.03 -10.40
N LEU A 81 -17.70 -0.22 -10.78
CA LEU A 81 -16.40 -0.71 -11.20
C LEU A 81 -16.50 -1.29 -12.60
N PHE A 82 -15.35 -1.33 -13.28
CA PHE A 82 -15.19 -1.98 -14.56
C PHE A 82 -15.09 -3.49 -14.35
N LEU A 83 -16.12 -4.23 -14.76
CA LEU A 83 -16.27 -5.66 -14.53
C LEU A 83 -15.84 -6.47 -15.78
N PRO A 84 -15.54 -7.77 -15.61
CA PRO A 84 -15.32 -8.67 -16.73
C PRO A 84 -16.47 -8.62 -17.75
N GLY A 85 -16.11 -8.74 -19.04
CA GLY A 85 -17.04 -8.54 -20.15
C GLY A 85 -17.19 -7.06 -20.55
N ALA A 86 -16.19 -6.23 -20.24
CA ALA A 86 -16.12 -4.82 -20.61
C ALA A 86 -17.41 -4.07 -20.29
N ARG A 87 -17.83 -4.10 -19.02
CA ARG A 87 -19.06 -3.41 -18.57
C ARG A 87 -18.85 -2.70 -17.24
N CYS A 88 -19.56 -1.60 -17.05
CA CYS A 88 -19.65 -0.95 -15.75
C CYS A 88 -20.77 -1.57 -14.92
N GLY A 89 -20.50 -1.84 -13.64
CA GLY A 89 -21.50 -2.39 -12.75
C GLY A 89 -21.08 -2.42 -11.29
N CYS A 90 -22.05 -2.77 -10.45
CA CYS A 90 -21.85 -3.02 -9.04
C CYS A 90 -22.90 -4.02 -8.58
N GLU A 91 -22.46 -5.20 -8.13
CA GLU A 91 -23.33 -6.30 -7.74
C GLU A 91 -23.15 -6.56 -6.23
N PRO A 92 -24.23 -6.75 -5.44
CA PRO A 92 -24.15 -6.92 -3.98
C PRO A 92 -23.32 -8.12 -3.49
N GLN A 93 -23.13 -9.11 -4.36
CA GLN A 93 -22.32 -10.31 -4.11
C GLN A 93 -20.81 -10.07 -4.26
N LEU A 94 -20.41 -8.94 -4.83
CA LEU A 94 -19.00 -8.61 -4.99
C LEU A 94 -18.38 -8.26 -3.64
N PRO A 95 -17.15 -8.71 -3.37
CA PRO A 95 -16.41 -8.28 -2.19
C PRO A 95 -16.26 -6.76 -2.09
N GLN A 96 -16.27 -6.06 -3.22
CA GLN A 96 -16.15 -4.61 -3.35
C GLN A 96 -17.42 -3.84 -2.97
N TYR A 97 -18.55 -4.52 -2.78
CA TYR A 97 -19.83 -3.87 -2.48
C TYR A 97 -19.86 -3.34 -1.05
N HIS A 98 -20.21 -2.06 -0.91
CA HIS A 98 -20.41 -1.41 0.39
C HIS A 98 -21.90 -1.15 0.63
N ASN A 99 -22.43 -1.76 1.69
CA ASN A 99 -23.87 -1.77 1.99
C ASN A 99 -24.45 -0.37 2.19
N ASP A 100 -23.79 0.50 2.95
CA ASP A 100 -24.39 1.78 3.36
C ASP A 100 -24.51 2.79 2.22
N THR A 101 -23.62 2.68 1.22
CA THR A 101 -23.58 3.58 0.06
C THR A 101 -24.20 2.95 -1.19
N SER A 102 -24.58 1.67 -1.13
CA SER A 102 -25.05 0.88 -2.27
C SER A 102 -24.13 1.00 -3.50
N GLY A 103 -22.83 0.98 -3.27
CA GLY A 103 -21.82 1.24 -4.30
C GLY A 103 -20.58 0.37 -4.11
N CYS A 104 -19.83 0.20 -5.21
CA CYS A 104 -18.64 -0.63 -5.25
C CYS A 104 -17.37 0.23 -5.29
N TYR A 105 -16.35 -0.21 -4.55
CA TYR A 105 -15.09 0.51 -4.42
C TYR A 105 -13.91 -0.42 -4.55
N GLU A 106 -12.83 0.10 -5.11
CA GLU A 106 -11.57 -0.63 -5.26
C GLU A 106 -11.06 -1.08 -3.89
N LEU A 107 -10.61 -2.34 -3.81
CA LEU A 107 -9.96 -2.85 -2.61
C LEU A 107 -8.62 -2.14 -2.41
N ASP A 108 -8.20 -2.05 -1.15
CA ASP A 108 -7.00 -1.36 -0.70
C ASP A 108 -6.94 0.13 -1.08
N SER A 109 -8.09 0.70 -1.46
CA SER A 109 -8.27 2.13 -1.72
C SER A 109 -8.92 2.86 -0.52
N LEU A 110 -9.05 4.18 -0.61
CA LEU A 110 -9.85 4.92 0.36
C LEU A 110 -11.33 4.50 0.34
N GLY A 111 -11.87 4.18 -0.84
CA GLY A 111 -13.26 3.80 -1.02
C GLY A 111 -14.25 4.80 -0.39
N PRO A 112 -15.31 4.32 0.29
CA PRO A 112 -16.26 5.16 1.02
C PRO A 112 -15.75 5.55 2.41
N CYS A 113 -14.53 5.19 2.77
CA CYS A 113 -14.06 5.23 4.14
C CYS A 113 -13.54 6.63 4.55
N ALA A 114 -13.61 6.89 5.85
CA ALA A 114 -13.04 8.10 6.44
C ALA A 114 -11.49 8.12 6.35
N LYS A 115 -10.89 9.30 6.56
CA LYS A 115 -9.42 9.45 6.58
C LYS A 115 -8.78 8.44 7.54
N GLY A 116 -7.63 7.90 7.11
CA GLY A 116 -6.86 6.91 7.87
C GLY A 116 -7.40 5.47 7.78
N HIS A 117 -8.54 5.27 7.14
CA HIS A 117 -9.06 3.95 6.81
C HIS A 117 -8.68 3.56 5.37
N VAL A 118 -8.87 2.27 5.09
CA VAL A 118 -8.78 1.64 3.78
C VAL A 118 -9.97 0.69 3.65
N PHE A 119 -10.53 0.61 2.45
CA PHE A 119 -11.59 -0.34 2.12
C PHE A 119 -10.95 -1.67 1.70
N GLY A 120 -11.13 -2.73 2.47
CA GLY A 120 -10.48 -4.00 2.16
C GLY A 120 -11.16 -5.18 2.82
N ILE A 121 -10.80 -6.39 2.40
CA ILE A 121 -11.41 -7.63 2.90
C ILE A 121 -11.22 -7.73 4.42
N THR A 122 -12.33 -7.95 5.12
CA THR A 122 -12.40 -8.19 6.58
C THR A 122 -12.98 -9.56 6.89
N GLU A 123 -13.88 -10.07 6.05
CA GLU A 123 -14.52 -11.37 6.21
C GLU A 123 -14.24 -12.27 5.01
N VAL A 124 -13.81 -13.49 5.29
CA VAL A 124 -13.69 -14.57 4.30
C VAL A 124 -14.48 -15.75 4.83
N SER A 125 -15.55 -16.12 4.11
CA SER A 125 -16.46 -17.20 4.49
C SER A 125 -16.63 -18.18 3.34
N GLY A 126 -17.21 -19.36 3.60
CA GLY A 126 -17.57 -20.32 2.55
C GLY A 126 -18.56 -19.77 1.52
N ASN A 127 -19.28 -18.68 1.85
CA ASN A 127 -20.25 -18.01 0.99
C ASN A 127 -19.66 -16.81 0.24
N GLY A 128 -18.36 -16.54 0.38
CA GLY A 128 -17.68 -15.42 -0.26
C GLY A 128 -16.93 -14.53 0.72
N SER A 129 -16.30 -13.49 0.16
CA SER A 129 -15.54 -12.49 0.90
C SER A 129 -16.25 -11.15 0.88
N ARG A 130 -16.13 -10.36 1.95
CA ARG A 130 -16.71 -9.02 2.07
C ARG A 130 -15.66 -8.02 2.51
N ALA A 131 -15.70 -6.83 1.93
CA ALA A 131 -14.85 -5.71 2.31
C ALA A 131 -15.59 -4.72 3.20
N GLU A 132 -14.84 -4.16 4.15
CA GLU A 132 -15.30 -3.10 5.04
C GLU A 132 -14.19 -2.08 5.28
N CYS A 133 -14.54 -0.95 5.88
CA CYS A 133 -13.60 0.08 6.26
C CYS A 133 -12.78 -0.34 7.49
N LYS A 134 -11.50 -0.65 7.29
CA LYS A 134 -10.53 -0.94 8.36
C LYS A 134 -9.48 0.15 8.46
N CYS A 135 -8.84 0.31 9.63
CA CYS A 135 -7.71 1.22 9.73
C CYS A 135 -6.59 0.79 8.78
N LYS A 136 -5.90 1.76 8.17
CA LYS A 136 -4.65 1.49 7.44
C LYS A 136 -3.64 0.82 8.36
N ASN A 137 -2.68 0.12 7.77
CA ASN A 137 -1.55 -0.40 8.52
C ASN A 137 -0.86 0.72 9.30
N PHE A 138 -0.42 0.39 10.52
CA PHE A 138 0.20 1.34 11.43
C PHE A 138 -0.68 2.55 11.81
N HIS A 139 -2.01 2.40 11.75
CA HIS A 139 -2.98 3.34 12.31
C HIS A 139 -3.78 2.68 13.44
N ALA A 140 -4.25 3.49 14.38
CA ALA A 140 -5.20 3.07 15.42
C ALA A 140 -6.49 3.89 15.35
N ARG A 141 -7.61 3.22 15.64
CA ARG A 141 -8.92 3.84 15.78
C ARG A 141 -8.99 4.61 17.10
N ALA A 142 -9.20 5.92 17.04
CA ALA A 142 -9.38 6.78 18.21
C ALA A 142 -10.85 6.80 18.68
N PRO A 143 -11.16 7.40 19.84
CA PRO A 143 -12.53 7.45 20.38
C PRO A 143 -13.54 8.20 19.48
N ASP A 144 -13.07 9.08 18.60
CA ASP A 144 -13.89 9.77 17.59
C ASP A 144 -14.27 8.87 16.40
N GLY A 145 -13.79 7.62 16.39
CA GLY A 145 -14.03 6.64 15.33
C GLY A 145 -13.10 6.76 14.13
N ALA A 146 -12.28 7.82 14.03
CA ALA A 146 -11.31 7.98 12.96
C ALA A 146 -10.01 7.19 13.24
N CYS A 147 -9.25 6.89 12.18
CA CYS A 147 -7.97 6.20 12.31
C CYS A 147 -6.82 7.19 12.12
N TYR A 148 -5.84 7.13 13.01
CA TYR A 148 -4.67 8.00 12.97
C TYR A 148 -3.39 7.18 13.01
N ARG A 149 -2.36 7.65 12.32
CA ARG A 149 -1.05 6.99 12.32
C ARG A 149 -0.52 6.88 13.75
N LEU A 150 -0.04 5.70 14.11
CA LEU A 150 0.51 5.43 15.43
C LEU A 150 1.67 6.37 15.76
N TYR A 151 1.78 6.75 17.03
CA TYR A 151 2.87 7.57 17.57
C TYR A 151 2.98 8.98 16.95
N THR A 152 1.97 9.44 16.22
CA THR A 152 1.81 10.86 15.89
C THR A 152 0.82 11.50 16.87
N ARG A 153 0.67 12.83 16.81
CA ARG A 153 -0.30 13.55 17.64
C ARG A 153 -1.74 13.08 17.39
N GLY A 154 -2.12 12.88 16.13
CA GLY A 154 -3.50 12.54 15.78
C GLY A 154 -4.53 13.50 16.40
N PRO A 155 -5.58 13.00 17.09
CA PRO A 155 -6.58 13.82 17.78
C PRO A 155 -6.16 14.21 19.21
N CYS A 156 -4.95 13.84 19.65
CA CYS A 156 -4.51 14.03 21.02
C CYS A 156 -4.07 15.46 21.32
N GLY A 157 -3.96 15.77 22.61
CA GLY A 157 -3.53 17.08 23.09
C GLY A 157 -2.06 17.38 22.79
N GLN A 158 -1.61 18.54 23.26
CA GLN A 158 -0.19 18.89 23.18
C GLN A 158 0.65 17.92 24.04
N ASP A 159 1.82 17.55 23.52
CA ASP A 159 2.74 16.58 24.12
C ASP A 159 2.12 15.18 24.35
N GLU A 160 1.11 14.83 23.55
CA GLU A 160 0.49 13.51 23.51
C GLU A 160 0.59 12.90 22.12
N MET A 161 0.53 11.56 22.09
CA MET A 161 0.52 10.78 20.87
C MET A 161 -0.51 9.65 20.96
N ILE A 162 -1.01 9.21 19.81
CA ILE A 162 -1.90 8.06 19.74
C ILE A 162 -1.12 6.75 19.88
N SER A 163 -1.58 5.89 20.79
CA SER A 163 -1.01 4.56 21.05
C SER A 163 -1.71 3.45 20.24
N ARG A 164 -1.15 2.23 20.27
CA ARG A 164 -1.74 1.06 19.57
C ARG A 164 -3.18 0.77 19.96
N GLY A 165 -3.58 1.07 21.20
CA GLY A 165 -4.95 0.90 21.67
C GLY A 165 -5.90 2.05 21.30
N GLY A 166 -5.48 2.99 20.45
CA GLY A 166 -6.30 4.16 20.09
C GLY A 166 -6.39 5.22 21.18
N ARG A 167 -5.62 5.07 22.27
CA ARG A 167 -5.64 5.99 23.41
C ARG A 167 -4.55 7.04 23.28
N CYS A 168 -4.86 8.26 23.69
CA CYS A 168 -3.87 9.33 23.84
C CYS A 168 -3.00 9.05 25.07
N VAL A 169 -1.70 9.05 24.87
CA VAL A 169 -0.70 8.89 25.93
C VAL A 169 0.30 10.04 25.84
N LYS A 170 0.87 10.44 26.98
CA LYS A 170 1.96 11.42 26.98
C LYS A 170 3.13 10.89 26.17
N VAL A 171 3.74 11.76 25.37
CA VAL A 171 4.96 11.43 24.64
C VAL A 171 6.03 11.08 25.66
N PRO A 172 6.53 9.83 25.69
CA PRO A 172 7.42 9.37 26.75
C PRO A 172 8.83 9.95 26.61
N CYS A 173 9.15 10.49 25.44
CA CYS A 173 10.47 10.99 25.11
C CYS A 173 10.54 12.50 25.29
N GLY A 174 11.65 12.97 25.87
CA GLY A 174 12.01 14.38 25.82
C GLY A 174 12.29 14.84 24.39
N ARG A 175 12.38 16.17 24.20
CA ARG A 175 12.64 16.80 22.89
C ARG A 175 13.88 16.19 22.21
N GLY A 176 13.77 15.97 20.91
CA GLY A 176 14.87 15.46 20.07
C GLY A 176 15.18 13.96 20.26
N ARG A 177 14.30 13.20 20.90
CA ARG A 177 14.42 11.74 21.03
C ARG A 177 13.26 11.03 20.37
N LEU A 178 13.53 9.82 19.88
CA LEU A 178 12.57 8.96 19.22
C LEU A 178 12.22 7.78 20.11
N TYR A 179 10.92 7.46 20.17
CA TYR A 179 10.39 6.34 20.93
C TYR A 179 10.45 5.08 20.08
N VAL A 180 11.03 4.00 20.59
CA VAL A 180 11.03 2.68 19.95
C VAL A 180 10.07 1.77 20.72
N PRO A 181 8.86 1.49 20.19
CA PRO A 181 7.82 0.78 20.90
C PRO A 181 8.19 -0.63 21.35
N GLU A 182 8.95 -1.37 20.53
CA GLU A 182 9.39 -2.74 20.81
C GLU A 182 10.30 -2.80 22.03
N ARG A 183 11.06 -1.72 22.28
CA ARG A 183 11.97 -1.59 23.41
C ARG A 183 11.38 -0.79 24.57
N ARG A 184 10.24 -0.12 24.34
CA ARG A 184 9.61 0.85 25.25
C ARG A 184 10.61 1.89 25.78
N ARG A 185 11.54 2.34 24.94
CA ARG A 185 12.66 3.22 25.32
C ARG A 185 12.88 4.31 24.28
N CYS A 186 13.46 5.42 24.74
CA CYS A 186 13.78 6.58 23.92
C CYS A 186 15.26 6.64 23.57
N TYR A 187 15.55 6.91 22.30
CA TYR A 187 16.90 6.94 21.76
C TYR A 187 17.14 8.26 21.01
N ARG A 188 18.40 8.62 20.80
CA ARG A 188 18.76 9.76 19.96
C ARG A 188 18.68 9.35 18.48
N PRO A 189 18.18 10.19 17.57
CA PRO A 189 18.36 9.98 16.14
C PRO A 189 19.85 9.75 15.81
N GLY A 190 20.14 8.84 14.90
CA GLY A 190 21.48 8.37 14.53
C GLY A 190 22.10 7.35 15.50
N ALA A 191 21.43 6.98 16.58
CA ALA A 191 21.95 5.95 17.49
C ALA A 191 21.98 4.57 16.82
N ALA A 192 23.07 3.81 17.01
CA ALA A 192 23.18 2.43 16.54
C ALA A 192 22.26 1.48 17.34
N GLU A 193 22.15 1.64 18.66
CA GLU A 193 21.16 0.93 19.48
C GLU A 193 19.80 1.64 19.34
N PRO A 194 18.67 0.92 19.14
CA PRO A 194 18.46 -0.53 19.26
C PRO A 194 18.50 -1.31 17.94
N CYS A 195 19.08 -0.72 16.90
CA CYS A 195 19.13 -1.25 15.55
C CYS A 195 20.22 -2.32 15.41
N ARG A 196 20.17 -3.04 14.29
CA ARG A 196 21.17 -4.07 13.99
C ARG A 196 22.48 -3.41 13.59
N VAL A 197 23.56 -4.19 13.56
CA VAL A 197 24.86 -3.71 13.08
C VAL A 197 24.71 -3.22 11.63
N GLY A 198 25.15 -1.99 11.36
CA GLY A 198 25.02 -1.34 10.05
C GLY A 198 23.73 -0.52 9.85
N GLU A 199 22.80 -0.59 10.81
CA GLU A 199 21.61 0.26 10.85
C GLU A 199 21.79 1.38 11.89
N HIS A 200 21.04 2.46 11.71
CA HIS A 200 20.91 3.50 12.73
C HIS A 200 19.44 3.91 12.88
N LEU A 201 19.13 4.46 14.05
CA LEU A 201 17.78 4.94 14.33
C LEU A 201 17.50 6.25 13.59
N ALA A 202 16.40 6.29 12.85
CA ALA A 202 15.95 7.49 12.14
C ALA A 202 14.46 7.76 12.41
N PHE A 203 14.03 8.92 11.91
CA PHE A 203 12.62 9.29 11.90
C PHE A 203 11.83 8.34 11.00
N ASP A 204 10.59 8.08 11.40
CA ASP A 204 9.64 7.32 10.61
C ASP A 204 9.22 8.09 9.35
N PHE A 205 9.92 7.86 8.23
CA PHE A 205 9.70 8.54 6.95
C PHE A 205 8.41 8.14 6.23
N ASP A 206 7.77 7.04 6.65
CA ASP A 206 6.44 6.67 6.16
C ASP A 206 5.35 7.57 6.76
N ALA A 207 5.65 8.28 7.85
CA ALA A 207 4.78 9.34 8.37
C ALA A 207 4.94 10.60 7.53
N ARG A 208 3.86 11.05 6.88
CA ARG A 208 3.89 12.28 6.09
C ARG A 208 3.60 13.45 7.01
N PRO A 209 4.57 14.34 7.31
CA PRO A 209 4.37 15.36 8.35
C PRO A 209 3.18 16.28 8.07
N ALA A 210 2.92 16.59 6.80
CA ALA A 210 1.80 17.43 6.38
C ALA A 210 0.41 16.79 6.59
N LEU A 211 0.32 15.45 6.61
CA LEU A 211 -0.95 14.73 6.66
C LEU A 211 -1.19 14.02 7.99
N ASP A 212 -0.14 13.43 8.55
CA ASP A 212 -0.16 12.56 9.73
C ASP A 212 0.37 13.27 10.99
N GLY A 213 1.08 14.38 10.80
CA GLY A 213 1.83 15.08 11.84
C GLY A 213 3.24 14.49 12.04
N LEU A 214 4.02 15.12 12.91
CA LEU A 214 5.33 14.61 13.29
C LEU A 214 5.18 13.27 14.02
N SER A 215 5.90 12.26 13.55
CA SER A 215 5.96 10.96 14.23
C SER A 215 7.02 10.98 15.32
N HIS A 216 6.63 10.48 16.50
CA HIS A 216 7.54 10.21 17.61
C HIS A 216 8.15 8.79 17.51
N ASN A 217 7.76 7.99 16.52
CA ASN A 217 8.27 6.65 16.30
C ASN A 217 9.70 6.69 15.73
N GLY A 218 10.60 5.94 16.35
CA GLY A 218 11.93 5.67 15.82
C GLY A 218 11.95 4.38 15.04
N VAL A 219 12.47 4.42 13.82
CA VAL A 219 12.63 3.25 12.94
C VAL A 219 14.10 3.03 12.63
N CYS A 220 14.50 1.77 12.49
CA CYS A 220 15.86 1.43 12.08
C CYS A 220 15.96 1.50 10.56
N VAL A 221 16.91 2.28 10.07
CA VAL A 221 17.18 2.43 8.64
C VAL A 221 18.64 2.12 8.34
N CYS A 222 18.89 1.77 7.09
CA CYS A 222 20.20 1.44 6.59
C CYS A 222 20.85 2.64 5.94
N GLU A 223 22.11 2.89 6.30
CA GLU A 223 22.90 3.96 5.73
C GLU A 223 23.42 3.62 4.31
N ASN A 224 23.43 2.33 3.94
CA ASN A 224 23.80 1.82 2.61
C ASN A 224 23.22 0.41 2.35
N GLN A 225 23.24 -0.05 1.08
CA GLN A 225 22.77 -1.39 0.62
C GLN A 225 23.43 -2.61 1.33
N HIS A 226 24.41 -2.40 2.22
CA HIS A 226 25.15 -3.45 2.93
C HIS A 226 24.38 -4.09 4.09
N CYS A 227 23.17 -3.63 4.40
CA CYS A 227 22.29 -4.30 5.36
C CYS A 227 21.58 -5.54 4.81
N ALA A 228 21.87 -5.98 3.57
CA ALA A 228 21.18 -7.10 2.96
C ALA A 228 21.21 -8.33 3.88
N ARG A 229 20.00 -8.85 4.13
CA ARG A 229 19.71 -10.09 4.86
C ARG A 229 20.81 -11.12 4.59
N LYS A 230 21.35 -11.74 5.64
CA LYS A 230 21.95 -13.08 5.50
C LYS A 230 20.94 -13.92 4.73
N GLU A 231 21.34 -14.34 3.53
CA GLU A 231 20.66 -15.40 2.79
C GLU A 231 20.37 -16.53 3.78
N VAL A 232 19.13 -17.01 3.77
CA VAL A 232 18.81 -18.27 4.40
C VAL A 232 19.61 -19.31 3.64
N ILE A 233 20.74 -19.73 4.22
CA ILE A 233 21.44 -20.93 3.79
C ILE A 233 20.45 -22.07 4.04
N VAL A 234 19.75 -22.48 2.98
CA VAL A 234 19.07 -23.77 2.97
C VAL A 234 20.18 -24.80 2.96
N SER A 235 20.45 -25.36 4.13
CA SER A 235 21.35 -26.51 4.25
C SER A 235 20.62 -27.73 3.68
N SER A 236 21.19 -28.24 2.59
CA SER A 236 21.28 -29.63 2.11
C SER A 236 20.06 -30.55 2.27
#